data_AF-A0A0F9UZ14-F1
#
_entry.id   AF-A0A0F9UZ14-F1
#
_cell.length_a   1.000
_cell.length_b   1.000
_cell.length_c   1.000
_cell.angle_alpha   90.00
_cell.angle_beta   90.00
_cell.angle_gamma   90.00
#
_symmetry.space_group_name_H-M   'P 1'
#
loop_
_entity.id
_entity.type
_entity.pdbx_description
1 polymer ?
#
loop_
_entity_poly.entity_id
_entity_poly.type
_entity_poly.pdbx_seq_one_letter_code
_entity_poly.pdbx_strand_id
1 'polypeptide(L)'
;MKERERILKREQRIRYRKKYPEKVKEERRKYLDRKLQKRIKEEPSYLYKLKGKLLSDFDRLTRLTFKDKLEMKCKNCGSLKDLHIHHKQYKYPIVEEDLVVLCRPCHILEHQRVHPKF
;
A
#
# COMPACT_ATOMS: atom_id res chain seq x y z
N MET A 1 10.60 43.91 14.37
CA MET A 1 10.18 44.03 12.95
C MET A 1 10.03 42.68 12.25
N LYS A 2 11.07 41.83 12.20
CA LYS A 2 11.06 40.52 11.48
C LYS A 2 9.97 39.53 11.93
N GLU A 3 9.52 39.59 13.18
CA GLU A 3 8.54 38.64 13.74
C GLU A 3 7.11 38.94 13.31
N ARG A 4 6.70 40.21 13.31
CA ARG A 4 5.39 40.64 12.78
C ARG A 4 5.24 40.29 11.30
N GLU A 5 6.30 40.45 10.51
CA GLU A 5 6.29 40.05 9.09
C GLU A 5 6.12 38.54 8.91
N ARG A 6 6.74 37.71 9.76
CA ARG A 6 6.57 36.25 9.73
C ARG A 6 5.12 35.85 10.05
N ILE A 7 4.51 36.51 11.04
CA ILE A 7 3.12 36.29 11.45
C ILE A 7 2.18 36.65 10.29
N LEU A 8 2.32 37.84 9.71
CA LEU A 8 1.51 38.30 8.57
C LEU A 8 1.61 37.34 7.36
N LYS A 9 2.83 36.91 7.02
CA LYS A 9 3.06 35.91 5.95
C LYS A 9 2.44 34.55 6.25
N ARG A 10 2.31 34.17 7.53
CA ARG A 10 1.65 32.92 7.94
C ARG A 10 0.15 33.04 7.79
N GLU A 11 -0.45 34.13 8.26
CA GLU A 11 -1.89 34.39 8.15
C GLU A 11 -2.37 34.50 6.71
N GLN A 12 -1.59 35.16 5.85
CA GLN A 12 -1.89 35.23 4.41
C GLN A 12 -1.91 33.84 3.77
N ARG A 13 -0.95 32.97 4.12
CA ARG A 13 -0.92 31.59 3.65
C ARG A 13 -2.10 30.77 4.15
N ILE A 14 -2.52 30.96 5.40
CA ILE A 14 -3.72 30.30 5.95
C ILE A 14 -4.97 30.75 5.20
N ARG A 15 -5.14 32.06 4.99
CA ARG A 15 -6.27 32.62 4.23
C ARG A 15 -6.30 32.09 2.79
N TYR A 16 -5.16 32.07 2.11
CA TYR A 16 -5.06 31.52 0.76
C TYR A 16 -5.48 30.05 0.70
N ARG A 17 -4.99 29.22 1.63
CA ARG A 17 -5.34 27.79 1.70
C ARG A 17 -6.82 27.55 1.94
N LYS A 18 -7.46 28.37 2.77
CA LYS A 18 -8.91 28.31 2.99
C LYS A 18 -9.69 28.75 1.75
N LYS A 19 -9.22 29.78 1.05
CA LYS A 19 -9.90 30.34 -0.12
C LYS A 19 -9.77 29.46 -1.38
N TYR A 20 -8.66 28.74 -1.53
CA TYR A 20 -8.38 27.94 -2.73
C TYR A 20 -7.90 26.51 -2.39
N PRO A 21 -8.74 25.67 -1.77
CA PRO A 21 -8.35 24.34 -1.33
C PRO A 21 -7.90 23.44 -2.50
N GLU A 22 -8.60 23.49 -3.63
CA GLU A 22 -8.26 22.65 -4.80
C GLU A 22 -6.95 23.08 -5.47
N LYS A 23 -6.70 24.39 -5.61
CA LYS A 23 -5.40 24.88 -6.12
C LYS A 23 -4.25 24.42 -5.23
N VAL A 24 -4.42 24.48 -3.91
CA VAL A 24 -3.41 24.01 -2.96
C VAL A 24 -3.18 22.50 -3.04
N LYS A 25 -4.23 21.69 -3.23
CA LYS A 25 -4.09 20.26 -3.46
C LYS A 25 -3.31 19.99 -4.76
N GLU A 26 -3.62 20.70 -5.83
CA GLU A 26 -2.96 20.57 -7.12
C GLU A 26 -1.47 20.97 -7.04
N GLU A 27 -1.16 22.11 -6.43
CA GLU A 27 0.23 22.56 -6.19
C GLU A 27 1.01 21.53 -5.38
N ARG A 28 0.38 20.98 -4.33
CA ARG A 28 0.97 19.91 -3.51
C ARG A 28 1.23 18.67 -4.35
N ARG A 29 0.29 18.27 -5.21
CA ARG A 29 0.46 17.13 -6.13
C ARG A 29 1.65 17.35 -7.07
N LYS A 30 1.73 18.51 -7.72
CA LYS A 30 2.86 18.88 -8.60
C LYS A 30 4.21 18.93 -7.87
N TYR A 31 4.21 19.35 -6.60
CA TYR A 31 5.42 19.34 -5.77
C TYR A 31 5.87 17.91 -5.44
N LEU A 32 4.93 17.07 -5.01
CA LEU A 32 5.21 15.67 -4.66
C LEU A 32 5.68 14.87 -5.88
N ASP A 33 5.07 15.08 -7.04
CA ASP A 33 5.45 14.44 -8.30
C ASP A 33 6.88 14.81 -8.71
N ARG A 34 7.23 16.11 -8.70
CA ARG A 34 8.61 16.55 -8.96
C ARG A 34 9.62 15.94 -7.98
N LYS A 35 9.26 15.86 -6.70
CA LYS A 35 10.11 15.26 -5.66
C LYS A 35 10.30 13.75 -5.90
N LEU A 36 9.24 13.07 -6.33
CA LEU A 36 9.27 11.64 -6.67
C LEU A 36 10.15 11.38 -7.90
N GLN A 37 9.96 12.15 -8.97
CA GLN A 37 10.78 12.07 -10.19
C GLN A 37 12.25 12.32 -9.88
N LYS A 38 12.57 13.33 -9.07
CA LYS A 38 13.95 13.59 -8.63
C LYS A 38 14.55 12.38 -7.91
N ARG A 39 13.80 11.79 -6.98
CA ARG A 39 14.27 10.61 -6.23
C ARG A 39 14.41 9.37 -7.11
N ILE A 40 13.54 9.15 -8.09
CA ILE A 40 13.69 8.06 -9.07
C ILE A 40 14.93 8.28 -9.95
N LYS A 41 15.23 9.53 -10.31
CA LYS A 41 16.43 9.87 -11.09
C LYS A 41 17.71 9.64 -10.29
N GLU A 42 17.72 10.00 -9.01
CA GLU A 42 18.87 9.81 -8.11
C GLU A 42 19.02 8.34 -7.67
N GLU A 43 17.92 7.62 -7.52
CA GLU A 43 17.88 6.22 -7.10
C GLU A 43 16.86 5.44 -7.97
N PRO A 44 17.24 4.88 -9.13
CA PRO A 44 16.33 4.13 -10.00
C PRO A 44 15.68 2.91 -9.29
N SER A 45 16.39 2.29 -8.35
CA SER A 45 15.87 1.19 -7.51
C SER A 45 14.70 1.61 -6.60
N TYR A 46 14.51 2.92 -6.37
CA TYR A 46 13.41 3.45 -5.57
C TYR A 46 12.04 3.13 -6.17
N LEU A 47 11.95 3.02 -7.51
CA LEU A 47 10.72 2.60 -8.19
C LEU A 47 10.32 1.16 -7.78
N TYR A 48 11.28 0.25 -7.67
CA TYR A 48 11.04 -1.13 -7.24
C TYR A 48 10.65 -1.21 -5.77
N LYS A 49 11.29 -0.41 -4.89
CA LYS A 49 10.89 -0.29 -3.48
C LYS A 49 9.45 0.21 -3.33
N LEU A 50 9.05 1.20 -4.14
CA LEU A 50 7.68 1.71 -4.17
C LEU A 50 6.68 0.66 -4.67
N LYS A 51 7.02 -0.08 -5.74
CA LYS A 51 6.19 -1.19 -6.24
C LYS A 51 6.01 -2.27 -5.16
N GLY A 52 7.09 -2.70 -4.50
CA GLY A 52 7.01 -3.67 -3.41
C GLY A 52 6.13 -3.18 -2.24
N LYS A 53 6.24 -1.90 -1.89
CA LYS A 53 5.39 -1.30 -0.85
C LYS A 53 3.92 -1.21 -1.26
N LEU A 54 3.63 -0.76 -2.48
CA LEU A 54 2.27 -0.73 -3.04
C LEU A 54 1.64 -2.11 -3.09
N LEU A 55 2.41 -3.14 -3.45
CA LEU A 55 1.97 -4.54 -3.39
C LEU A 55 1.68 -4.96 -1.95
N SER A 56 2.53 -4.63 -0.98
CA SER A 56 2.27 -4.95 0.43
C SER A 56 1.06 -4.21 1.03
N ASP A 57 0.84 -2.96 0.61
CA ASP A 57 -0.29 -2.14 1.06
C ASP A 57 -1.59 -2.59 0.38
N PHE A 58 -1.52 -2.98 -0.89
CA PHE A 58 -2.61 -3.63 -1.61
C PHE A 58 -2.94 -4.97 -0.96
N ASP A 59 -1.96 -5.87 -0.79
CA ASP A 59 -2.13 -7.13 -0.08
C ASP A 59 -2.74 -6.93 1.30
N ARG A 60 -2.33 -5.90 2.05
CA ARG A 60 -2.91 -5.58 3.35
C ARG A 60 -4.37 -5.15 3.26
N LEU A 61 -4.72 -4.29 2.30
CA LEU A 61 -6.10 -3.84 2.09
C LEU A 61 -6.99 -4.99 1.61
N THR A 62 -6.50 -5.78 0.65
CA THR A 62 -7.16 -6.98 0.14
C THR A 62 -7.31 -8.02 1.25
N ARG A 63 -6.32 -8.20 2.14
CA ARG A 63 -6.47 -9.07 3.32
C ARG A 63 -7.54 -8.60 4.30
N LEU A 64 -7.74 -7.30 4.43
CA LEU A 64 -8.76 -6.74 5.33
C LEU A 64 -10.15 -6.87 4.72
N THR A 65 -10.33 -6.53 3.45
CA THR A 65 -11.64 -6.63 2.77
C THR A 65 -12.07 -8.07 2.51
N PHE A 66 -11.12 -9.00 2.38
CA PHE A 66 -11.42 -10.42 2.15
C PHE A 66 -11.66 -11.20 3.42
N LYS A 67 -11.13 -10.76 4.57
CA LYS A 67 -11.47 -11.35 5.87
C LYS A 67 -12.97 -11.27 6.17
N ASP A 68 -13.65 -10.24 5.67
CA ASP A 68 -15.09 -10.07 5.87
C ASP A 68 -15.94 -10.91 4.89
N LYS A 69 -15.37 -11.35 3.76
CA LYS A 69 -16.06 -12.14 2.73
C LYS A 69 -15.74 -13.64 2.76
N LEU A 70 -14.53 -14.01 3.20
CA LEU A 70 -14.09 -15.40 3.23
C LEU A 70 -14.48 -16.04 4.54
N GLU A 71 -15.05 -17.25 4.48
CA GLU A 71 -15.22 -18.09 5.66
C GLU A 71 -13.86 -18.16 6.39
N MET A 72 -13.82 -17.72 7.65
CA MET A 72 -12.60 -17.61 8.47
C MET A 72 -12.08 -18.98 8.92
N LYS A 73 -11.87 -19.87 7.96
CA LYS A 73 -11.35 -21.23 8.11
C LYS A 73 -10.36 -21.54 6.99
N CYS A 74 -9.35 -22.32 7.31
CA CYS A 74 -8.38 -22.81 6.34
C CYS A 74 -9.11 -23.59 5.25
N LYS A 75 -8.91 -23.23 3.98
CA LYS A 75 -9.56 -23.94 2.88
C LYS A 75 -9.10 -25.40 2.75
N ASN A 76 -7.88 -25.70 3.19
CA ASN A 76 -7.30 -27.03 3.04
C ASN A 76 -7.68 -27.99 4.18
N CYS A 77 -7.67 -27.52 5.44
CA CYS A 77 -7.90 -28.38 6.60
C CYS A 77 -9.04 -27.92 7.53
N GLY A 78 -9.72 -26.81 7.23
CA GLY A 78 -10.81 -26.29 8.05
C GLY A 78 -10.41 -25.61 9.36
N SER A 79 -9.12 -25.58 9.72
CA SER A 79 -8.63 -24.91 10.94
C SER A 79 -9.07 -23.44 10.99
N LEU A 80 -9.49 -22.97 12.17
CA LEU A 80 -9.85 -21.58 12.43
C LEU A 80 -8.69 -20.76 13.03
N LYS A 81 -7.53 -21.41 13.27
CA LYS A 81 -6.38 -20.82 13.98
C LYS A 81 -5.26 -20.43 13.02
N ASP A 82 -4.59 -19.33 13.36
CA ASP A 82 -3.38 -18.82 12.69
C ASP A 82 -3.54 -18.76 11.16
N LEU A 83 -4.53 -17.98 10.72
CA LEU A 83 -4.95 -17.87 9.32
C LEU A 83 -4.16 -16.79 8.58
N HIS A 84 -3.69 -17.15 7.38
CA HIS A 84 -2.92 -16.32 6.47
C HIS A 84 -3.58 -16.36 5.08
N ILE A 85 -3.38 -15.30 4.32
CA ILE A 85 -3.84 -15.22 2.93
C ILE A 85 -2.68 -15.56 2.00
N HIS A 86 -2.89 -16.60 1.20
CA HIS A 86 -1.97 -17.14 0.20
C HIS A 86 -2.39 -16.70 -1.21
N HIS A 87 -1.41 -16.38 -2.06
CA HIS A 87 -1.61 -16.20 -3.49
C HIS A 87 -1.39 -17.53 -4.20
N LYS A 88 -2.37 -18.02 -4.96
CA LYS A 88 -2.27 -19.32 -5.64
C LYS A 88 -1.29 -19.28 -6.82
N GLN A 89 -1.29 -18.19 -7.59
CA GLN A 89 -0.56 -18.10 -8.86
C GLN A 89 0.41 -16.93 -8.93
N TYR A 90 0.41 -16.00 -7.96
CA TYR A 90 1.26 -14.80 -7.95
C TYR A 90 1.14 -13.99 -9.25
N LYS A 91 -0.02 -14.04 -9.92
CA LYS A 91 -0.23 -13.34 -11.19
C LYS A 91 -0.63 -11.90 -10.91
N TYR A 92 -0.14 -11.00 -11.76
CA TYR A 92 -0.56 -9.61 -11.77
C TYR A 92 -1.51 -9.35 -12.96
N PRO A 93 -2.62 -8.61 -12.77
CA PRO A 93 -3.12 -8.06 -11.51
C PRO A 93 -3.61 -9.16 -10.55
N ILE A 94 -3.45 -8.92 -9.25
CA ILE A 94 -4.00 -9.82 -8.21
C ILE A 94 -5.52 -9.69 -8.28
N VAL A 95 -6.19 -10.80 -8.59
CA VAL A 95 -7.65 -10.92 -8.65
C VAL A 95 -8.16 -11.65 -7.41
N GLU A 96 -9.42 -11.42 -7.02
CA GLU A 96 -10.00 -11.99 -5.78
C GLU A 96 -9.86 -13.53 -5.75
N GLU A 97 -9.97 -14.17 -6.91
CA GLU A 97 -9.92 -15.61 -7.10
C GLU A 97 -8.52 -16.21 -6.89
N ASP A 98 -7.47 -15.39 -6.96
CA ASP A 98 -6.08 -15.78 -6.72
C ASP A 98 -5.76 -15.91 -5.21
N LEU A 99 -6.65 -15.44 -4.34
CA LEU A 99 -6.46 -15.46 -2.90
C LEU A 99 -7.15 -16.65 -2.24
N VAL A 100 -6.49 -17.23 -1.24
CA VAL A 100 -7.07 -18.28 -0.40
C VAL A 100 -6.62 -18.14 1.04
N VAL A 101 -7.52 -18.39 1.98
CA VAL A 101 -7.21 -18.42 3.41
C VAL A 101 -6.71 -19.81 3.79
N LEU A 102 -5.50 -19.88 4.32
CA LEU A 102 -4.87 -21.10 4.81
C LEU A 102 -4.35 -20.89 6.23
N CYS A 103 -4.39 -21.92 7.08
CA CYS A 103 -3.64 -21.89 8.32
C CYS A 103 -2.13 -21.92 8.03
N ARG A 104 -1.32 -21.40 8.94
CA ARG A 104 0.14 -21.31 8.77
C ARG A 104 0.82 -22.61 8.30
N PRO A 105 0.51 -23.81 8.85
CA PRO A 105 1.09 -25.06 8.35
C PRO A 105 0.75 -25.31 6.87
N CYS A 106 -0.53 -25.19 6.48
CA CYS A 106 -0.95 -25.37 5.10
C CYS A 106 -0.36 -24.30 4.18
N HIS A 107 -0.25 -23.06 4.66
CA HIS A 107 0.34 -21.97 3.90
C HIS A 107 1.82 -22.26 3.55
N ILE A 108 2.61 -22.72 4.52
CA ILE A 108 4.03 -23.09 4.30
C ILE A 108 4.14 -24.26 3.32
N LEU A 109 3.31 -25.29 3.46
CA LEU A 109 3.31 -26.44 2.56
C LEU A 109 3.01 -26.03 1.11
N GLU A 110 2.08 -25.10 0.89
CA GLU A 110 1.79 -24.60 -0.45
C GLU A 110 2.94 -23.77 -1.02
N HIS A 111 3.61 -22.95 -0.21
CA HIS A 111 4.84 -22.27 -0.64
C HIS A 111 5.95 -23.25 -1.05
N GLN A 112 6.15 -24.34 -0.30
CA GLN A 112 7.13 -25.37 -0.65
C GLN A 112 6.78 -26.13 -1.93
N ARG A 113 5.49 -26.39 -2.17
CA ARG A 113 5.01 -27.04 -3.41
C ARG A 113 5.23 -26.18 -4.65
N VAL A 114 4.90 -24.90 -4.56
CA VAL A 114 4.94 -23.97 -5.71
C VAL A 114 6.34 -23.39 -5.91
N HIS A 115 7.12 -23.23 -4.84
CA HIS A 115 8.45 -22.65 -4.84
C HIS A 115 9.44 -23.48 -4.00
N PRO A 116 9.90 -24.64 -4.49
CA PRO A 116 10.76 -25.57 -3.75
C PRO A 116 12.18 -25.05 -3.44
N LYS A 117 12.48 -23.78 -3.73
CA LYS A 117 13.76 -23.11 -3.44
C LYS A 117 13.73 -22.22 -2.19
N PHE A 118 12.64 -22.22 -1.43
CA PHE A 118 12.47 -21.51 -0.16
C PHE A 118 12.10 -22.46 0.97
#